data_AF-A0A7C9EN73-F1
#
_entry.id   AF-A0A7C9EN73-F1
#
_cell.length_a   1.000
_cell.length_b   1.000
_cell.length_c   1.000
_cell.angle_alpha   90.00
_cell.angle_beta   90.00
_cell.angle_gamma   90.00
#
_symmetry.space_group_name_H-M   'P 1'
#
loop_
_entity.id
_entity.type
_entity.pdbx_description
1 polymer ?
#
loop_
_entity_poly.entity_id
_entity_poly.type
_entity_poly.pdbx_seq_one_letter_code
_entity_poly.pdbx_strand_id
1 'polypeptide(L)'
;MGNYASCALCGSNADEHGRAAAKVIFPGGEIQSFSEPITVAEMMLETPNSFLVNSKSLQIGRRFSPLNADEDLKMGNVYVLFPKQRLYSVVNTGDMGALFLA
;
A
#
# COMPACT_ATOMS: atom_id res chain seq x y z
N MET A 1 -16.33 35.58 14.02
CA MET A 1 -15.45 34.69 14.80
C MET A 1 -15.41 33.36 14.07
N GLY A 2 -14.37 33.13 13.26
CA GLY A 2 -14.21 31.93 12.44
C GLY A 2 -13.48 30.85 13.23
N ASN A 3 -14.07 29.67 13.33
CA ASN A 3 -13.40 28.48 13.84
C ASN A 3 -13.04 27.63 12.63
N TYR A 4 -11.76 27.62 12.26
CA TYR A 4 -11.26 26.73 11.22
C TYR A 4 -11.31 25.31 11.79
N ALA A 5 -12.24 24.50 11.29
CA ALA A 5 -12.21 23.07 11.50
C ALA A 5 -10.95 22.53 10.80
N SER A 6 -9.88 22.38 11.56
CA SER A 6 -8.71 21.63 11.11
C SER A 6 -9.14 20.18 10.95
N CYS A 7 -9.39 19.77 9.70
CA CYS A 7 -9.26 18.38 9.32
C CYS A 7 -7.81 17.99 9.65
N ALA A 8 -7.63 17.07 10.60
CA ALA A 8 -6.41 16.29 10.67
C ALA A 8 -6.36 15.45 9.39
N LEU A 9 -5.84 16.05 8.31
CA LEU A 9 -5.30 15.29 7.21
C LEU A 9 -4.20 14.42 7.84
N CYS A 10 -4.47 13.12 7.96
CA CYS A 10 -3.45 12.09 8.14
C CYS A 10 -2.56 12.01 6.88
N GLY A 11 -2.10 13.17 6.39
CA GLY A 11 -1.16 13.27 5.30
C GLY A 11 0.23 13.06 5.86
N SER A 12 0.74 11.86 5.63
CA SER A 12 2.17 11.54 5.74
C SER A 12 2.79 11.91 7.08
N ASN A 13 2.70 11.00 8.06
CA ASN A 13 3.73 10.88 9.09
C ASN A 13 5.06 10.57 8.38
N ALA A 14 5.75 11.61 7.90
CA ALA A 14 7.19 11.63 7.86
C ALA A 14 7.61 11.56 9.32
N ASP A 15 7.92 10.34 9.76
CA ASP A 15 8.55 10.10 11.04
C ASP A 15 9.73 11.07 11.19
N GLU A 16 9.69 11.88 12.25
CA GLU A 16 10.65 12.92 12.57
C GLU A 16 12.05 12.36 12.91
N HIS A 17 12.29 11.07 12.65
CA HIS A 17 13.58 10.37 12.78
C HIS A 17 13.99 9.62 11.50
N GLY A 18 13.99 10.31 10.35
CA GLY A 18 14.93 10.04 9.24
C GLY A 18 14.87 8.69 8.51
N ARG A 19 13.96 7.78 8.86
CA ARG A 19 13.73 6.51 8.14
C ARG A 19 12.24 6.35 7.87
N ALA A 20 11.83 6.66 6.65
CA ALA A 20 10.44 6.45 6.24
C ALA A 20 10.12 4.95 6.24
N ALA A 21 9.16 4.52 7.06
CA ALA A 21 8.68 3.14 7.07
C ALA A 21 8.06 2.73 5.72
N ALA A 22 8.10 1.44 5.40
CA ALA A 22 7.28 0.91 4.32
C ALA A 22 5.81 0.88 4.76
N LYS A 23 4.87 1.25 3.88
CA LYS A 23 3.44 1.24 4.20
C LYS A 23 2.70 0.24 3.33
N VAL A 24 1.75 -0.47 3.93
CA VAL A 24 0.90 -1.44 3.25
C VAL A 24 -0.56 -1.09 3.48
N ILE A 25 -1.29 -0.88 2.38
CA ILE A 25 -2.73 -0.63 2.37
C ILE A 25 -3.43 -1.97 2.13
N PHE A 26 -4.26 -2.39 3.07
CA PHE A 26 -5.03 -3.62 2.99
C PHE A 26 -6.37 -3.39 2.28
N PRO A 27 -7.03 -4.46 1.79
CA PRO A 27 -8.31 -4.33 1.10
C PRO A 27 -9.43 -3.73 1.97
N GLY A 28 -9.31 -3.83 3.30
CA GLY A 28 -10.22 -3.20 4.26
C GLY A 28 -10.01 -1.69 4.45
N GLY A 29 -8.98 -1.11 3.82
CA GLY A 29 -8.61 0.30 3.97
C GLY A 29 -7.71 0.59 5.18
N GLU A 30 -7.41 -0.41 6.00
CA GLU A 30 -6.39 -0.31 7.06
C GLU A 30 -5.00 -0.15 6.44
N ILE A 31 -4.15 0.63 7.12
CA ILE A 31 -2.78 0.91 6.71
C ILE A 31 -1.84 0.49 7.84
N GLN A 32 -0.92 -0.44 7.56
CA GLN A 32 0.18 -0.75 8.46
C GLN A 32 1.48 -0.14 7.96
N SER A 33 2.31 0.28 8.92
CA SER A 33 3.67 0.79 8.68
C SER A 33 4.68 -0.19 9.26
N PHE A 34 5.67 -0.54 8.46
CA PHE A 34 6.75 -1.47 8.79
C PHE A 34 8.07 -0.71 8.82
N SER A 35 8.66 -0.58 10.01
CA SER A 35 9.94 0.09 10.22
C SER A 35 11.14 -0.86 10.07
N GLU A 36 10.88 -2.16 9.98
CA GLU A 36 11.87 -3.22 9.78
C GLU A 36 11.67 -3.87 8.39
N PRO A 37 12.74 -4.41 7.77
CA PRO A 37 12.61 -5.16 6.53
C PRO A 37 11.64 -6.32 6.70
N ILE A 38 10.66 -6.41 5.83
CA ILE A 38 9.68 -7.49 5.78
C ILE A 38 9.57 -7.99 4.34
N THR A 39 9.58 -9.30 4.17
CA THR A 39 9.41 -9.93 2.85
C THR A 39 7.94 -9.98 2.45
N VAL A 40 7.68 -10.02 1.15
CA VAL A 40 6.32 -10.22 0.63
C VAL A 40 5.77 -11.57 1.09
N ALA A 41 6.62 -12.60 1.19
CA ALA A 41 6.24 -13.91 1.72
C ALA A 41 5.69 -13.83 3.16
N GLU A 42 6.37 -13.09 4.04
CA GLU A 42 5.91 -12.89 5.42
C GLU A 42 4.55 -12.18 5.46
N MET A 43 4.37 -11.12 4.68
CA MET A 43 3.08 -10.43 4.58
C MET A 43 1.98 -11.36 4.05
N MET A 44 2.31 -12.24 3.08
CA MET A 44 1.39 -13.24 2.55
C MET A 44 1.00 -14.33 3.57
N LEU A 45 1.78 -14.56 4.62
CA LEU A 45 1.38 -15.48 5.70
C LEU A 45 0.26 -14.87 6.55
N GLU A 46 0.32 -13.57 6.82
CA GLU A 46 -0.73 -12.85 7.55
C GLU A 46 -2.00 -12.72 6.71
N THR A 47 -1.86 -12.41 5.42
CA THR A 47 -2.99 -12.27 4.50
C THR A 47 -2.85 -13.20 3.30
N PRO A 48 -3.19 -14.49 3.45
CA PRO A 48 -3.11 -15.46 2.36
C PRO A 48 -4.10 -15.12 1.23
N ASN A 49 -3.86 -15.67 0.04
CA ASN A 49 -4.65 -15.39 -1.18
C ASN A 49 -4.61 -13.94 -1.66
N SER A 50 -3.56 -13.21 -1.30
CA SER A 50 -3.30 -11.84 -1.75
C SER A 50 -2.03 -11.76 -2.56
N PHE A 51 -1.83 -10.64 -3.25
CA PHE A 51 -0.54 -10.23 -3.77
C PHE A 51 -0.32 -8.75 -3.51
N LEU A 52 0.95 -8.35 -3.46
CA LEU A 52 1.34 -7.00 -3.13
C LEU A 52 1.87 -6.27 -4.37
N VAL A 53 1.46 -5.01 -4.52
CA VAL A 53 1.87 -4.16 -5.64
C VAL A 53 2.40 -2.84 -5.09
N ASN A 54 3.49 -2.34 -5.66
CA ASN A 54 3.94 -0.99 -5.35
C ASN A 54 2.96 0.03 -5.95
N SER A 55 2.46 0.97 -5.15
CA SER A 55 1.54 2.03 -5.59
C SER A 55 2.04 2.77 -6.85
N LYS A 56 3.36 2.96 -6.99
CA LYS A 56 3.98 3.64 -8.13
C LYS A 56 3.89 2.85 -9.45
N SER A 57 3.63 1.55 -9.42
CA SER A 57 3.44 0.72 -10.62
C SER A 57 1.98 0.58 -11.04
N LEU A 58 1.03 1.04 -10.22
CA LEU A 58 -0.38 1.00 -10.56
C LEU A 58 -0.73 2.06 -11.61
N GLN A 59 -1.25 1.60 -12.74
CA GLN A 59 -1.72 2.46 -13.82
C GLN A 59 -2.96 1.87 -14.48
N ILE A 60 -4.04 2.64 -14.51
CA ILE A 60 -5.31 2.23 -15.13
C ILE A 60 -5.07 1.76 -16.57
N GLY A 61 -5.64 0.61 -16.92
CA GLY A 61 -5.51 -0.02 -18.23
C GLY A 61 -4.25 -0.86 -18.41
N ARG A 62 -3.33 -0.89 -17.43
CA ARG A 62 -2.17 -1.80 -17.43
C ARG A 62 -2.42 -3.00 -16.53
N ARG A 63 -1.69 -4.10 -16.78
CA ARG A 63 -1.70 -5.26 -15.88
C ARG A 63 -1.00 -4.92 -14.57
N PHE A 64 -1.42 -5.58 -13.49
CA PHE A 64 -0.71 -5.51 -12.22
C PHE A 64 0.75 -5.97 -12.38
N SER A 65 1.63 -5.34 -11.61
CA SER A 65 3.04 -5.73 -11.47
C SER A 65 3.26 -6.20 -10.03
N PRO A 66 2.87 -7.45 -9.70
CA PRO A 66 3.03 -8.02 -8.37
C PRO A 66 4.51 -8.15 -8.00
N LEU A 67 4.82 -7.99 -6.72
CA LEU A 67 6.14 -8.31 -6.17
C LEU A 67 6.30 -9.82 -6.02
N ASN A 68 7.53 -10.30 -6.16
CA ASN A 68 7.87 -11.69 -5.85
C ASN A 68 7.85 -11.92 -4.34
N ALA A 69 7.58 -13.16 -3.93
CA ALA A 69 7.51 -13.54 -2.52
C ALA A 69 8.84 -13.28 -1.78
N ASP A 70 9.97 -13.44 -2.47
CA ASP A 70 11.31 -13.26 -1.92
C ASP A 70 11.77 -11.79 -1.91
N GLU A 71 10.95 -10.84 -2.38
CA GLU A 71 11.30 -9.41 -2.35
C GLU A 71 10.96 -8.76 -1.00
N ASP A 72 11.85 -7.90 -0.53
CA ASP A 72 11.64 -7.06 0.65
C ASP A 72 10.85 -5.78 0.32
N LEU A 73 10.03 -5.34 1.28
CA LEU A 73 9.40 -4.03 1.22
C LEU A 73 10.43 -2.92 1.42
N LYS A 74 10.56 -2.08 0.40
CA LYS A 74 11.47 -0.94 0.40
C LYS A 74 10.88 0.19 1.23
N MET A 75 11.62 0.58 2.26
CA MET A 75 11.36 1.74 3.12
C MET A 75 10.97 2.98 2.32
N GLY A 76 9.98 3.73 2.82
CA GLY A 76 9.44 4.93 2.20
C GLY A 76 8.56 4.69 0.97
N ASN A 77 8.28 3.44 0.61
CA ASN A 77 7.28 3.12 -0.41
C ASN A 77 5.94 2.73 0.20
N VAL A 78 4.90 2.94 -0.60
CA VAL A 78 3.53 2.53 -0.31
C VAL A 78 3.18 1.36 -1.22
N TYR A 79 2.64 0.32 -0.61
CA TYR A 79 2.25 -0.92 -1.24
C TYR A 79 0.76 -1.17 -0.99
N VAL A 80 0.11 -1.89 -1.90
CA VAL A 80 -1.32 -2.19 -1.83
C VAL A 80 -1.51 -3.69 -1.98
N LEU A 81 -2.31 -4.28 -1.10
CA LEU A 81 -2.78 -5.66 -1.24
C LEU A 81 -3.94 -5.72 -2.21
N PHE A 82 -3.86 -6.68 -3.12
CA PHE A 82 -4.97 -7.09 -3.97
C PHE A 82 -5.26 -8.57 -3.79
N PRO A 83 -6.54 -8.97 -3.91
CA PRO A 83 -6.90 -10.38 -3.80
C PRO A 83 -6.47 -11.11 -5.08
N LYS A 84 -5.99 -12.36 -4.94
CA LYS A 84 -5.33 -13.13 -6.01
C LYS A 84 -6.16 -13.29 -7.29
N GLN A 85 -7.49 -13.19 -7.22
CA GLN A 85 -8.36 -13.19 -8.40
C GLN A 85 -8.04 -12.04 -9.37
N ARG A 86 -7.41 -10.96 -8.89
CA ARG A 86 -7.03 -9.78 -9.69
C ARG A 86 -5.68 -9.92 -10.39
N LEU A 87 -4.86 -10.93 -10.07
CA LEU A 87 -3.45 -11.03 -10.48
C LEU A 87 -3.23 -10.88 -12.00
N TYR A 88 -4.13 -11.44 -12.81
CA TYR A 88 -4.03 -11.42 -14.28
C TYR A 88 -4.97 -10.39 -14.93
N SER A 89 -5.64 -9.57 -14.12
CA SER A 89 -6.52 -8.51 -14.59
C SER A 89 -5.75 -7.23 -14.91
N VAL A 90 -6.43 -6.29 -15.57
CA VAL A 90 -5.94 -4.92 -15.72
C VAL A 90 -6.43 -4.06 -14.56
N VAL A 91 -5.61 -3.10 -14.16
CA VAL A 91 -5.95 -2.07 -13.18
C VAL A 91 -7.12 -1.25 -13.73
N ASN A 92 -8.17 -1.12 -12.94
CA ASN A 92 -9.32 -0.28 -13.24
C ASN A 92 -9.43 0.87 -12.23
N THR A 93 -10.40 1.78 -12.44
CA THR A 93 -10.60 2.94 -11.56
C THR A 93 -10.92 2.54 -10.11
N GLY A 94 -11.62 1.41 -9.90
CA GLY A 94 -11.93 0.91 -8.56
C GLY A 94 -10.70 0.45 -7.77
N ASP A 95 -9.70 -0.13 -8.45
CA ASP A 95 -8.44 -0.56 -7.82
C ASP A 95 -7.62 0.63 -7.30
N MET A 96 -7.73 1.79 -7.97
CA MET A 96 -7.02 3.01 -7.56
C MET A 96 -7.67 3.66 -6.33
N GLY A 97 -8.89 3.27 -5.95
CA GLY A 97 -9.59 3.82 -4.80
C GLY A 97 -8.82 3.64 -3.48
N ALA A 98 -8.08 2.54 -3.34
CA ALA A 98 -7.24 2.28 -2.18
C ALA A 98 -6.13 3.32 -2.00
N LEU A 99 -5.65 3.94 -3.09
CA LEU A 99 -4.58 4.96 -3.03
C LEU A 99 -5.07 6.32 -2.54
N PHE A 100 -6.38 6.60 -2.59
CA PHE A 100 -6.94 7.87 -2.13
C PHE A 100 -7.16 7.93 -0.61
N LEU A 101 -6.92 6.82 0.10
CA LEU A 101 -7.10 6.70 1.55
C LEU A 101 -5.80 6.85 2.36
N ALA A 102 -4.64 7.02 1.70
CA ALA A 102 -3.30 7.03 2.30
C ALA A 102 -2.59 8.38 2.29
#